data_AF-B3TJI3-F1
#
_entry.id   AF-B3TJI3-F1
#
_cell.length_a   1.000
_cell.length_b   1.000
_cell.length_c   1.000
_cell.angle_alpha   90.00
_cell.angle_beta   90.00
_cell.angle_gamma   90.00
#
_symmetry.space_group_name_H-M   'P 1'
#
loop_
_entity.id
_entity.type
_entity.pdbx_description
1 polymer ?
#
loop_
_entity_poly.entity_id
_entity_poly.type
_entity_poly.pdbx_seq_one_letter_code
_entity_poly.pdbx_strand_id
1 'polypeptide(L)'
;SSQPTFVRAEEAPVASQSKAEKDYDAAMKNAEDAKKAVEDAQKALDDAKAAQKKYADDQKKTEEKAKKEKEASKAEQAANLKYQQELVKYIKYIRENNPKKTEAQKAMDEAEKEHKKKQAEFKKVRLEVIPSAKELEETRQKAKEAKEKEPELTKKVAEAKAKLEEAEKKVTEAKQKVDAEHAEEVAPQVKIAELENQVHKLEQKLKEIDESDSEDYVKEGLRAPLQSELDTKKAKLLKLEELSGKIEELDAEIAELEVQLKDAEGNNNVEAYFKEGLEKTTAEKKAELEKAEADLKKAVDEPETPAPAPQPAPAPEKPAPAPEKPAEKPAPAPAPEKPAEKPAPAPEKPAEKPAPAPAPKPRATSPAPAPKPEQPAPGT
;
A
#
# COMPACT_ATOMS: atom_id res chain seq x y z
N SER A 1 -37.45 -27.65 25.60
CA SER A 1 -36.05 -27.41 25.22
C SER A 1 -36.07 -26.80 23.83
N SER A 2 -36.27 -25.48 23.74
CA SER A 2 -36.20 -24.77 22.46
C SER A 2 -34.74 -24.51 22.16
N GLN A 3 -34.28 -25.01 21.01
CA GLN A 3 -32.97 -24.66 20.51
C GLN A 3 -32.97 -23.20 20.05
N PRO A 4 -31.87 -22.46 20.22
CA PRO A 4 -31.72 -21.18 19.58
C PRO A 4 -31.50 -21.43 18.09
N THR A 5 -32.37 -20.88 17.25
CA THR A 5 -32.07 -20.64 15.84
C THR A 5 -30.88 -19.69 15.80
N PHE A 6 -29.68 -20.24 15.62
CA PHE A 6 -28.55 -19.46 15.12
C PHE A 6 -28.98 -18.92 13.76
N VAL A 7 -29.19 -17.62 13.68
CA VAL A 7 -29.31 -16.91 12.42
C VAL A 7 -28.01 -17.21 11.68
N ARG A 8 -28.15 -18.03 10.64
CA ARG A 8 -27.16 -18.25 9.60
C ARG A 8 -26.81 -16.85 9.10
N ALA A 9 -25.57 -16.42 9.33
CA ALA A 9 -24.93 -15.46 8.44
C ALA A 9 -24.97 -16.10 7.05
N GLU A 10 -26.04 -15.85 6.30
CA GLU A 10 -25.92 -15.72 4.87
C GLU A 10 -24.86 -14.64 4.67
N GLU A 11 -23.85 -14.94 3.86
CA GLU A 11 -22.94 -13.92 3.34
C GLU A 11 -23.83 -12.86 2.70
N ALA A 12 -24.08 -11.78 3.44
CA ALA A 12 -24.55 -10.53 2.87
C ALA A 12 -23.64 -10.24 1.66
N PRO A 13 -24.19 -9.72 0.55
CA PRO A 13 -23.39 -9.33 -0.59
C PRO A 13 -22.22 -8.50 -0.07
N VAL A 14 -20.99 -8.96 -0.34
CA VAL A 14 -19.75 -8.37 0.18
C VAL A 14 -19.89 -6.86 0.06
N ALA A 15 -20.01 -6.18 1.20
CA ALA A 15 -20.15 -4.73 1.23
C ALA A 15 -19.10 -4.15 0.29
N SER A 16 -19.56 -3.26 -0.60
CA SER A 16 -18.67 -2.57 -1.52
C SER A 16 -17.50 -2.00 -0.73
N GLN A 17 -16.31 -2.56 -0.94
CA GLN A 17 -15.10 -2.26 -0.18
C GLN A 17 -15.00 -0.76 0.10
N SER A 18 -14.81 -0.41 1.38
CA SER A 18 -14.86 0.97 1.84
C SER A 18 -13.78 1.81 1.16
N LYS A 19 -13.92 3.14 1.20
CA LYS A 19 -12.87 4.00 0.65
C LYS A 19 -11.55 3.83 1.41
N ALA A 20 -11.60 3.70 2.74
CA ALA A 20 -10.39 3.48 3.54
C ALA A 20 -9.76 2.13 3.24
N GLU A 21 -10.56 1.09 3.02
CA GLU A 21 -10.06 -0.24 2.64
C GLU A 21 -9.39 -0.22 1.26
N LYS A 22 -10.00 0.45 0.27
CA LYS A 22 -9.40 0.67 -1.07
C LYS A 22 -8.08 1.44 -0.96
N ASP A 23 -8.02 2.47 -0.13
CA ASP A 23 -6.81 3.26 0.10
C ASP A 23 -5.72 2.44 0.82
N TYR A 24 -6.09 1.55 1.74
CA TYR A 24 -5.17 0.63 2.42
C TYR A 24 -4.56 -0.38 1.45
N ASP A 25 -5.38 -1.00 0.58
CA ASP A 25 -4.90 -1.92 -0.45
C ASP A 25 -3.95 -1.22 -1.43
N ALA A 26 -4.29 0.00 -1.85
CA ALA A 26 -3.42 0.80 -2.71
C ALA A 26 -2.09 1.14 -2.01
N ALA A 27 -2.13 1.48 -0.71
CA ALA A 27 -0.93 1.74 0.08
C ALA A 27 -0.05 0.48 0.21
N MET A 28 -0.66 -0.68 0.45
CA MET A 28 0.02 -1.97 0.54
C MET A 28 0.74 -2.31 -0.77
N LYS A 29 0.05 -2.16 -1.91
CA LYS A 29 0.65 -2.37 -3.22
C LYS A 29 1.83 -1.42 -3.48
N ASN A 30 1.68 -0.14 -3.15
CA ASN A 30 2.75 0.84 -3.28
C ASN A 30 3.97 0.50 -2.40
N ALA A 31 3.75 -0.01 -1.18
CA ALA A 31 4.82 -0.46 -0.31
C ALA A 31 5.54 -1.70 -0.86
N GLU A 32 4.80 -2.64 -1.46
CA GLU A 32 5.37 -3.81 -2.13
C GLU A 32 6.22 -3.42 -3.34
N ASP A 33 5.73 -2.51 -4.19
CA ASP A 33 6.47 -1.96 -5.32
C ASP A 33 7.74 -1.22 -4.86
N ALA A 34 7.66 -0.44 -3.79
CA ALA A 34 8.81 0.24 -3.20
C ALA A 34 9.84 -0.74 -2.63
N LYS A 35 9.38 -1.84 -2.00
CA LYS A 35 10.25 -2.91 -1.49
C LYS A 35 10.99 -3.60 -2.64
N LYS A 36 10.30 -3.90 -3.73
CA LYS A 36 10.92 -4.46 -4.94
C LYS A 36 11.95 -3.49 -5.53
N ALA A 37 11.67 -2.18 -5.55
CA ALA A 37 12.63 -1.18 -6.01
C ALA A 37 13.91 -1.14 -5.15
N VAL A 38 13.81 -1.34 -3.83
CA VAL A 38 14.98 -1.48 -2.94
C VAL A 38 15.78 -2.72 -3.29
N GLU A 39 15.14 -3.87 -3.51
CA GLU A 39 15.81 -5.11 -3.90
C GLU A 39 16.54 -4.96 -5.24
N ASP A 40 15.86 -4.43 -6.26
CA ASP A 40 16.44 -4.20 -7.59
C ASP A 40 17.64 -3.24 -7.53
N ALA A 41 17.53 -2.15 -6.76
CA ALA A 41 18.63 -1.19 -6.56
C ALA A 41 19.82 -1.81 -5.81
N GLN A 42 19.54 -2.62 -4.78
CA GLN A 42 20.57 -3.29 -3.99
C GLN A 42 21.30 -4.35 -4.83
N LYS A 43 20.56 -5.14 -5.62
CA LYS A 43 21.14 -6.10 -6.55
C LYS A 43 22.08 -5.44 -7.56
N ALA A 44 21.69 -4.29 -8.12
CA ALA A 44 22.54 -3.56 -9.05
C ALA A 44 23.85 -3.07 -8.37
N LEU A 45 23.77 -2.61 -7.12
CA LEU A 45 24.96 -2.22 -6.34
C LEU A 45 25.87 -3.40 -6.04
N ASP A 46 25.30 -4.56 -5.70
CA ASP A 46 26.07 -5.77 -5.40
C ASP A 46 26.72 -6.37 -6.66
N ASP A 47 26.02 -6.35 -7.81
CA ASP A 47 26.57 -6.74 -9.10
C ASP A 47 27.77 -5.84 -9.48
N ALA A 48 27.69 -4.53 -9.22
CA ALA A 48 28.80 -3.60 -9.43
C ALA A 48 30.01 -3.92 -8.53
N LYS A 49 29.77 -4.22 -7.24
CA LYS A 49 30.84 -4.64 -6.31
C LYS A 49 31.45 -5.98 -6.71
N ALA A 50 30.64 -6.92 -7.19
CA ALA A 50 31.11 -8.21 -7.69
C ALA A 50 32.01 -8.06 -8.91
N ALA A 51 31.70 -7.15 -9.83
CA ALA A 51 32.56 -6.85 -10.99
C ALA A 51 33.93 -6.31 -10.55
N GLN A 52 33.96 -5.39 -9.58
CA GLN A 52 35.21 -4.87 -9.01
C GLN A 52 36.03 -5.98 -8.34
N LYS A 53 35.38 -6.83 -7.54
CA LYS A 53 36.02 -7.97 -6.87
C LYS A 53 36.59 -8.98 -7.87
N LYS A 54 35.85 -9.29 -8.94
CA LYS A 54 36.30 -10.21 -9.98
C LYS A 54 37.60 -9.74 -10.62
N TYR A 55 37.70 -8.46 -10.97
CA TYR A 55 38.94 -7.91 -11.52
C TYR A 55 40.11 -8.00 -10.53
N ALA A 56 39.89 -7.68 -9.25
CA ALA A 56 40.93 -7.80 -8.22
C ALA A 56 41.41 -9.25 -8.04
N ASP A 57 40.49 -10.21 -8.04
CA ASP A 57 40.80 -11.64 -7.93
C ASP A 57 41.56 -12.14 -9.17
N ASP A 58 41.14 -11.74 -10.37
CA ASP A 58 41.77 -12.09 -11.65
C ASP A 58 43.20 -11.49 -11.75
N GLN A 59 43.40 -10.26 -11.28
CA GLN A 59 44.71 -9.62 -11.16
C GLN A 59 45.61 -10.39 -10.19
N LYS A 60 45.10 -10.70 -8.98
CA LYS A 60 45.87 -11.42 -7.96
C LYS A 60 46.33 -12.80 -8.43
N LYS A 61 45.46 -13.56 -9.10
CA LYS A 61 45.83 -14.87 -9.69
C LYS A 61 46.94 -14.73 -10.72
N THR A 62 46.87 -13.70 -11.56
CA THR A 62 47.88 -13.43 -12.60
C THR A 62 49.24 -13.06 -11.97
N GLU A 63 49.23 -12.20 -10.95
CA GLU A 63 50.45 -11.81 -10.21
C GLU A 63 51.06 -12.99 -9.45
N GLU A 64 50.23 -13.82 -8.80
CA GLU A 64 50.69 -14.99 -8.05
C GLU A 64 51.34 -16.03 -8.98
N LYS A 65 50.71 -16.32 -10.13
CA LYS A 65 51.31 -17.21 -11.14
C LYS A 65 52.62 -16.65 -11.67
N ALA A 66 52.69 -15.35 -12.00
CA ALA A 66 53.91 -14.73 -12.48
C ALA A 66 55.06 -14.84 -11.47
N LYS A 67 54.76 -14.69 -10.17
CA LYS A 67 55.74 -14.88 -9.09
C LYS A 67 56.20 -16.35 -9.00
N LYS A 68 55.28 -17.31 -8.99
CA LYS A 68 55.60 -18.75 -8.99
C LYS A 68 56.42 -19.14 -10.21
N GLU A 69 56.08 -18.63 -11.40
CA GLU A 69 56.80 -18.94 -12.64
C GLU A 69 58.23 -18.40 -12.60
N LYS A 70 58.42 -17.16 -12.09
CA LYS A 70 59.75 -16.57 -11.91
C LYS A 70 60.62 -17.37 -10.94
N GLU A 71 60.05 -17.80 -9.82
CA GLU A 71 60.76 -18.63 -8.82
C GLU A 71 61.10 -20.02 -9.38
N ALA A 72 60.15 -20.69 -10.03
CA ALA A 72 60.35 -22.00 -10.64
C ALA A 72 61.35 -21.94 -11.81
N SER A 73 61.32 -20.89 -12.64
CA SER A 73 62.29 -20.66 -13.71
C SER A 73 63.70 -20.47 -13.15
N LYS A 74 63.86 -19.66 -12.10
CA LYS A 74 65.16 -19.45 -11.46
C LYS A 74 65.72 -20.76 -10.87
N ALA A 75 64.87 -21.59 -10.27
CA ALA A 75 65.26 -22.89 -9.72
C ALA A 75 65.64 -23.89 -10.83
N GLU A 76 64.89 -23.93 -11.93
CA GLU A 76 65.20 -24.76 -13.10
C GLU A 76 66.52 -24.35 -13.75
N GLN A 77 66.74 -23.05 -13.96
CA GLN A 77 67.98 -22.51 -14.51
C GLN A 77 69.19 -22.81 -13.61
N ALA A 78 69.02 -22.70 -12.29
CA ALA A 78 70.07 -23.04 -11.34
C ALA A 78 70.42 -24.54 -11.37
N ALA A 79 69.42 -25.43 -11.47
CA ALA A 79 69.65 -26.87 -11.60
C ALA A 79 70.28 -27.23 -12.96
N ASN A 80 69.86 -26.57 -14.05
CA ASN A 80 70.47 -26.73 -15.37
C ASN A 80 71.94 -26.30 -15.34
N LEU A 81 72.25 -25.15 -14.74
CA LEU A 81 73.63 -24.65 -14.62
C LEU A 81 74.51 -25.64 -13.85
N LYS A 82 74.02 -26.21 -12.74
CA LYS A 82 74.74 -27.28 -12.01
C LYS A 82 74.99 -28.51 -12.88
N TYR A 83 73.97 -28.99 -13.59
CA TYR A 83 74.12 -30.11 -14.52
C TYR A 83 75.17 -29.84 -15.60
N GLN A 84 75.16 -28.67 -16.22
CA GLN A 84 76.15 -28.27 -17.21
C GLN A 84 77.58 -28.23 -16.62
N GLN A 85 77.72 -27.71 -15.38
CA GLN A 85 79.00 -27.70 -14.69
C GLN A 85 79.54 -29.11 -14.42
N GLU A 86 78.70 -30.02 -13.94
CA GLU A 86 79.09 -31.42 -13.71
C GLU A 86 79.38 -32.17 -15.01
N LEU A 87 78.62 -31.90 -16.08
CA LEU A 87 78.87 -32.44 -17.41
C LEU A 87 80.25 -32.02 -17.95
N VAL A 88 80.60 -30.73 -17.83
CA VAL A 88 81.92 -30.22 -18.24
C VAL A 88 83.04 -30.87 -17.42
N LYS A 89 82.86 -31.03 -16.10
CA LYS A 89 83.83 -31.74 -15.24
C LYS A 89 84.01 -33.20 -15.67
N TYR A 90 82.92 -33.90 -15.94
CA TYR A 90 82.95 -35.28 -16.41
C TYR A 90 83.71 -35.41 -17.75
N ILE A 91 83.40 -34.57 -18.73
CA ILE A 91 84.09 -34.53 -20.03
C ILE A 91 85.58 -34.27 -19.85
N LYS A 92 85.96 -33.35 -18.95
CA LYS A 92 87.36 -33.07 -18.63
C LYS A 92 88.07 -34.30 -18.07
N TYR A 93 87.48 -34.99 -17.09
CA TYR A 93 88.08 -36.18 -16.49
C TYR A 93 88.16 -37.38 -17.44
N ILE A 94 87.22 -37.51 -18.39
CA ILE A 94 87.36 -38.47 -19.49
C ILE A 94 88.60 -38.14 -20.32
N ARG A 95 88.75 -36.89 -20.76
CA ARG A 95 89.86 -36.46 -21.62
C ARG A 95 91.23 -36.64 -20.96
N GLU A 96 91.31 -36.37 -19.66
CA GLU A 96 92.54 -36.54 -18.86
C GLU A 96 92.76 -37.99 -18.39
N ASN A 97 91.87 -38.92 -18.74
CA ASN A 97 91.86 -40.31 -18.27
C ASN A 97 91.97 -40.44 -16.73
N ASN A 98 91.32 -39.51 -16.02
CA ASN A 98 91.42 -39.36 -14.58
C ASN A 98 90.56 -40.43 -13.86
N PRO A 99 91.06 -41.11 -12.80
CA PRO A 99 90.28 -42.10 -12.05
C PRO A 99 88.99 -41.54 -11.42
N LYS A 100 88.90 -40.22 -11.18
CA LYS A 100 87.70 -39.56 -10.64
C LYS A 100 86.52 -39.47 -11.61
N LYS A 101 86.64 -39.97 -12.85
CA LYS A 101 85.56 -39.94 -13.86
C LYS A 101 84.27 -40.63 -13.39
N THR A 102 84.36 -41.69 -12.59
CA THR A 102 83.20 -42.42 -12.04
C THR A 102 82.45 -41.62 -10.99
N GLU A 103 83.14 -40.86 -10.15
CA GLU A 103 82.51 -39.93 -9.19
C GLU A 103 81.80 -38.78 -9.91
N ALA A 104 82.48 -38.19 -10.91
CA ALA A 104 81.89 -37.12 -11.71
C ALA A 104 80.68 -37.58 -12.53
N GLN A 105 80.66 -38.84 -13.01
CA GLN A 105 79.49 -39.42 -13.67
C GLN A 105 78.28 -39.48 -12.72
N LYS A 106 78.46 -39.97 -11.47
CA LYS A 106 77.37 -40.01 -10.49
C LYS A 106 76.84 -38.61 -10.15
N ALA A 107 77.73 -37.65 -9.93
CA ALA A 107 77.35 -36.26 -9.67
C ALA A 107 76.59 -35.63 -10.85
N MET A 108 77.00 -35.94 -12.09
CA MET A 108 76.30 -35.51 -13.30
C MET A 108 74.91 -36.15 -13.40
N ASP A 109 74.78 -37.45 -13.16
CA ASP A 109 73.49 -38.18 -13.19
C ASP A 109 72.52 -37.67 -12.11
N GLU A 110 73.01 -37.35 -10.91
CA GLU A 110 72.21 -36.73 -9.84
C GLU A 110 71.75 -35.31 -10.23
N ALA A 111 72.65 -34.49 -10.77
CA ALA A 111 72.32 -33.15 -11.23
C ALA A 111 71.33 -33.18 -12.42
N GLU A 112 71.44 -34.17 -13.32
CA GLU A 112 70.49 -34.35 -14.43
C GLU A 112 69.09 -34.68 -13.91
N LYS A 113 68.99 -35.59 -12.92
CA LYS A 113 67.71 -35.92 -12.26
C LYS A 113 67.10 -34.71 -11.57
N GLU A 114 67.90 -33.92 -10.86
CA GLU A 114 67.45 -32.68 -10.20
C GLU A 114 66.93 -31.67 -11.23
N HIS A 115 67.68 -31.46 -12.32
CA HIS A 115 67.27 -30.58 -13.42
C HIS A 115 65.96 -31.05 -14.08
N LYS A 116 65.83 -32.35 -14.40
CA LYS A 116 64.58 -32.92 -14.96
C LYS A 116 63.39 -32.73 -14.02
N LYS A 117 63.58 -32.90 -12.71
CA LYS A 117 62.55 -32.64 -11.69
C LYS A 117 62.14 -31.16 -11.66
N LYS A 118 63.11 -30.24 -11.63
CA LYS A 118 62.84 -28.79 -11.63
C LYS A 118 62.20 -28.31 -12.92
N GLN A 119 62.59 -28.89 -14.05
CA GLN A 119 61.96 -28.64 -15.34
C GLN A 119 60.49 -29.10 -15.36
N ALA A 120 60.17 -30.26 -14.75
CA ALA A 120 58.79 -30.71 -14.61
C ALA A 120 57.97 -29.79 -13.69
N GLU A 121 58.54 -29.34 -12.56
CA GLU A 121 57.91 -28.36 -11.66
C GLU A 121 57.62 -27.03 -12.39
N PHE A 122 58.57 -26.52 -13.16
CA PHE A 122 58.40 -25.31 -13.96
C PHE A 122 57.31 -25.45 -15.03
N LYS A 123 57.29 -26.57 -15.76
CA LYS A 123 56.23 -26.88 -16.73
C LYS A 123 54.85 -26.91 -16.07
N LYS A 124 54.75 -27.48 -14.86
CA LYS A 124 53.50 -27.52 -14.09
C LYS A 124 53.00 -26.12 -13.73
N VAL A 125 53.89 -25.22 -13.28
CA VAL A 125 53.53 -23.82 -12.99
C VAL A 125 53.05 -23.08 -14.25
N ARG A 126 53.70 -23.31 -15.39
CA ARG A 126 53.27 -22.70 -16.67
C ARG A 126 51.86 -23.11 -17.10
N LEU A 127 51.46 -24.35 -16.79
CA LEU A 127 50.13 -24.89 -17.08
C LEU A 127 49.03 -24.38 -16.12
N GLU A 128 49.38 -23.67 -15.03
CA GLU A 128 48.39 -23.08 -14.13
C GLU A 128 47.50 -22.08 -14.89
N VAL A 129 46.18 -22.27 -14.83
CA VAL A 129 45.23 -21.47 -15.63
C VAL A 129 45.06 -20.09 -14.99
N ILE A 130 45.29 -19.05 -15.79
CA ILE A 130 45.02 -17.65 -15.43
C ILE A 130 44.10 -17.02 -16.48
N PRO A 131 43.39 -15.93 -16.14
CA PRO A 131 42.67 -15.13 -17.12
C PRO A 131 43.60 -14.74 -18.27
N SER A 132 43.11 -14.85 -19.50
CA SER A 132 43.83 -14.32 -20.66
C SER A 132 43.95 -12.80 -20.59
N ALA A 133 44.90 -12.21 -21.32
CA ALA A 133 45.04 -10.75 -21.37
C ALA A 133 43.74 -10.04 -21.80
N LYS A 134 43.01 -10.65 -22.74
CA LYS A 134 41.72 -10.14 -23.23
C LYS A 134 40.62 -10.20 -22.15
N GLU A 135 40.52 -11.31 -21.42
CA GLU A 135 39.56 -11.44 -20.31
C GLU A 135 39.89 -10.50 -19.14
N LEU A 136 41.19 -10.30 -18.86
CA LEU A 136 41.65 -9.36 -17.84
C LEU A 136 41.36 -7.91 -18.21
N GLU A 137 41.46 -7.56 -19.50
CA GLU A 137 41.07 -6.25 -20.01
C GLU A 137 39.55 -6.03 -19.94
N GLU A 138 38.75 -7.04 -20.31
CA GLU A 138 37.28 -6.97 -20.22
C GLU A 138 36.81 -6.79 -18.77
N THR A 139 37.38 -7.57 -17.83
CA THR A 139 37.05 -7.45 -16.41
C THR A 139 37.51 -6.11 -15.82
N ARG A 140 38.65 -5.57 -16.27
CA ARG A 140 39.10 -4.22 -15.90
C ARG A 140 38.13 -3.15 -16.36
N GLN A 141 37.65 -3.21 -17.61
CA GLN A 141 36.68 -2.25 -18.13
C GLN A 141 35.37 -2.30 -17.34
N LYS A 142 34.83 -3.51 -17.11
CA LYS A 142 33.63 -3.73 -16.28
C LYS A 142 33.80 -3.21 -14.85
N ALA A 143 34.94 -3.48 -14.22
CA ALA A 143 35.24 -2.99 -12.88
C ALA A 143 35.36 -1.45 -12.83
N LYS A 144 35.93 -0.83 -13.86
CA LYS A 144 36.02 0.63 -13.96
C LYS A 144 34.63 1.28 -14.09
N GLU A 145 33.81 0.77 -15.01
CA GLU A 145 32.42 1.25 -15.17
C GLU A 145 31.60 1.04 -13.89
N ALA A 146 31.74 -0.12 -13.24
CA ALA A 146 31.09 -0.41 -11.97
C ALA A 146 31.50 0.56 -10.86
N LYS A 147 32.78 0.91 -10.78
CA LYS A 147 33.31 1.88 -9.80
C LYS A 147 32.81 3.30 -10.05
N GLU A 148 32.67 3.70 -11.31
CA GLU A 148 32.09 5.00 -11.68
C GLU A 148 30.59 5.08 -11.33
N LYS A 149 29.85 3.96 -11.47
CA LYS A 149 28.41 3.88 -11.15
C LYS A 149 28.10 3.65 -9.67
N GLU A 150 29.03 3.14 -8.88
CA GLU A 150 28.83 2.83 -7.46
C GLU A 150 28.22 3.97 -6.61
N PRO A 151 28.67 5.24 -6.69
CA PRO A 151 28.04 6.31 -5.92
C PRO A 151 26.59 6.59 -6.36
N GLU A 152 26.31 6.50 -7.66
CA GLU A 152 24.95 6.66 -8.20
C GLU A 152 24.03 5.52 -7.72
N LEU A 153 24.50 4.27 -7.77
CA LEU A 153 23.77 3.10 -7.29
C LEU A 153 23.53 3.17 -5.78
N THR A 154 24.53 3.63 -5.00
CA THR A 154 24.38 3.84 -3.56
C THR A 154 23.31 4.88 -3.25
N LYS A 155 23.29 6.00 -4.01
CA LYS A 155 22.23 7.02 -3.90
C LYS A 155 20.86 6.44 -4.26
N LYS A 156 20.75 5.63 -5.32
CA LYS A 156 19.49 4.97 -5.71
C LYS A 156 18.98 4.02 -4.62
N VAL A 157 19.85 3.25 -3.99
CA VAL A 157 19.48 2.39 -2.84
C VAL A 157 18.94 3.24 -1.68
N ALA A 158 19.61 4.34 -1.34
CA ALA A 158 19.14 5.23 -0.28
C ALA A 158 17.79 5.88 -0.61
N GLU A 159 17.60 6.34 -1.83
CA GLU A 159 16.33 6.92 -2.30
C GLU A 159 15.20 5.89 -2.31
N ALA A 160 15.47 4.67 -2.79
CA ALA A 160 14.48 3.58 -2.77
C ALA A 160 14.07 3.22 -1.34
N LYS A 161 15.03 3.18 -0.40
CA LYS A 161 14.75 2.93 1.02
C LYS A 161 13.90 4.04 1.65
N ALA A 162 14.19 5.31 1.33
CA ALA A 162 13.37 6.42 1.81
C ALA A 162 11.93 6.36 1.27
N LYS A 163 11.76 5.96 0.00
CA LYS A 163 10.44 5.74 -0.61
C LYS A 163 9.69 4.58 0.04
N LEU A 164 10.39 3.48 0.38
CA LEU A 164 9.79 2.38 1.13
C LEU A 164 9.32 2.82 2.52
N GLU A 165 10.14 3.58 3.25
CA GLU A 165 9.74 4.10 4.57
C GLU A 165 8.52 5.02 4.49
N GLU A 166 8.45 5.89 3.46
CA GLU A 166 7.27 6.72 3.20
C GLU A 166 6.04 5.88 2.87
N ALA A 167 6.19 4.85 2.04
CA ALA A 167 5.09 3.95 1.67
C ALA A 167 4.57 3.15 2.88
N GLU A 168 5.47 2.63 3.72
CA GLU A 168 5.11 1.94 4.97
C GLU A 168 4.35 2.86 5.94
N LYS A 169 4.75 4.14 6.05
CA LYS A 169 3.98 5.14 6.83
C LYS A 169 2.56 5.31 6.29
N LYS A 170 2.40 5.39 4.96
CA LYS A 170 1.07 5.49 4.32
C LYS A 170 0.22 4.24 4.58
N VAL A 171 0.82 3.05 4.57
CA VAL A 171 0.13 1.81 4.97
C VAL A 171 -0.39 1.90 6.40
N THR A 172 0.45 2.36 7.34
CA THR A 172 0.01 2.50 8.74
C THR A 172 -1.10 3.53 8.92
N GLU A 173 -1.02 4.66 8.22
CA GLU A 173 -2.06 5.70 8.26
C GLU A 173 -3.38 5.20 7.65
N ALA A 174 -3.31 4.53 6.50
CA ALA A 174 -4.49 3.96 5.85
C ALA A 174 -5.13 2.88 6.73
N LYS A 175 -4.33 2.03 7.38
CA LYS A 175 -4.83 1.02 8.31
C LYS A 175 -5.56 1.64 9.49
N GLN A 176 -5.02 2.70 10.08
CA GLN A 176 -5.69 3.42 11.16
C GLN A 176 -7.04 3.99 10.75
N LYS A 177 -7.19 4.40 9.48
CA LYS A 177 -8.48 4.87 8.94
C LYS A 177 -9.48 3.73 8.80
N VAL A 178 -9.05 2.57 8.29
CA VAL A 178 -9.89 1.35 8.24
C VAL A 178 -10.33 0.93 9.63
N ASP A 179 -9.39 0.85 10.57
CA ASP A 179 -9.69 0.48 11.97
C ASP A 179 -10.65 1.49 12.63
N ALA A 180 -10.54 2.78 12.31
CA ALA A 180 -11.43 3.82 12.82
C ALA A 180 -12.83 3.75 12.19
N GLU A 181 -12.93 3.54 10.87
CA GLU A 181 -14.20 3.37 10.16
C GLU A 181 -14.95 2.15 10.67
N HIS A 182 -14.28 1.00 10.80
CA HIS A 182 -14.89 -0.21 11.34
C HIS A 182 -15.33 -0.04 12.81
N ALA A 183 -14.56 0.70 13.63
CA ALA A 183 -14.97 1.00 15.00
C ALA A 183 -16.21 1.92 15.06
N GLU A 184 -16.34 2.87 14.14
CA GLU A 184 -17.51 3.72 14.01
C GLU A 184 -18.73 2.94 13.53
N GLU A 185 -18.54 2.04 12.56
CA GLU A 185 -19.57 1.15 12.03
C GLU A 185 -20.14 0.24 13.11
N VAL A 186 -19.29 -0.39 13.94
CA VAL A 186 -19.67 -1.42 14.95
C VAL A 186 -20.28 -0.83 16.23
N ALA A 187 -20.01 0.44 16.55
CA ALA A 187 -20.44 1.05 17.81
C ALA A 187 -21.98 1.14 17.98
N PRO A 188 -22.78 1.52 16.97
CA PRO A 188 -24.24 1.48 17.03
C PRO A 188 -24.82 0.09 17.30
N GLN A 189 -24.33 -0.98 16.65
CA GLN A 189 -24.86 -2.34 16.80
C GLN A 189 -24.60 -2.88 18.20
N VAL A 190 -23.44 -2.56 18.80
CA VAL A 190 -23.18 -2.93 20.21
C VAL A 190 -24.22 -2.30 21.14
N LYS A 191 -24.58 -1.03 20.92
CA LYS A 191 -25.58 -0.34 21.75
C LYS A 191 -27.00 -0.84 21.48
N ILE A 192 -27.33 -1.24 20.24
CA ILE A 192 -28.60 -1.92 19.91
C ILE A 192 -28.69 -3.25 20.65
N ALA A 193 -27.65 -4.09 20.58
CA ALA A 193 -27.61 -5.37 21.28
C ALA A 193 -27.71 -5.22 22.81
N GLU A 194 -27.13 -4.15 23.38
CA GLU A 194 -27.31 -3.82 24.78
C GLU A 194 -28.78 -3.46 25.10
N LEU A 195 -29.43 -2.65 24.25
CA LEU A 195 -30.85 -2.30 24.41
C LEU A 195 -31.77 -3.53 24.30
N GLU A 196 -31.53 -4.42 23.34
CA GLU A 196 -32.23 -5.71 23.22
C GLU A 196 -32.12 -6.54 24.50
N ASN A 197 -30.91 -6.59 25.08
CA ASN A 197 -30.67 -7.30 26.34
C ASN A 197 -31.45 -6.67 27.51
N GLN A 198 -31.54 -5.34 27.56
CA GLN A 198 -32.34 -4.62 28.57
C GLN A 198 -33.83 -4.91 28.41
N VAL A 199 -34.36 -4.90 27.18
CA VAL A 199 -35.75 -5.29 26.87
C VAL A 199 -36.02 -6.71 27.38
N HIS A 200 -35.16 -7.67 27.04
CA HIS A 200 -35.33 -9.06 27.46
C HIS A 200 -35.35 -9.22 28.99
N LYS A 201 -34.46 -8.52 29.71
CA LYS A 201 -34.44 -8.52 31.18
C LYS A 201 -35.72 -7.94 31.79
N LEU A 202 -36.28 -6.88 31.21
CA LEU A 202 -37.53 -6.28 31.69
C LEU A 202 -38.73 -7.21 31.44
N GLU A 203 -38.80 -7.85 30.27
CA GLU A 203 -39.82 -8.87 29.98
C GLU A 203 -39.78 -10.01 30.99
N GLN A 204 -38.58 -10.49 31.33
CA GLN A 204 -38.41 -11.54 32.32
C GLN A 204 -38.86 -11.09 33.72
N LYS A 205 -38.47 -9.89 34.17
CA LYS A 205 -38.90 -9.35 35.47
C LYS A 205 -40.41 -9.18 35.56
N LEU A 206 -41.05 -8.67 34.51
CA LEU A 206 -42.51 -8.54 34.45
C LEU A 206 -43.20 -9.91 34.57
N LYS A 207 -42.65 -10.93 33.90
CA LYS A 207 -43.12 -12.30 34.02
C LYS A 207 -42.95 -12.87 35.44
N GLU A 208 -41.79 -12.63 36.08
CA GLU A 208 -41.55 -13.05 37.47
C GLU A 208 -42.51 -12.36 38.46
N ILE A 209 -42.85 -11.08 38.24
CA ILE A 209 -43.86 -10.37 39.04
C ILE A 209 -45.24 -10.99 38.85
N ASP A 210 -45.63 -11.27 37.61
CA ASP A 210 -46.91 -11.91 37.28
C ASP A 210 -47.03 -13.28 37.99
N GLU A 211 -45.96 -14.07 37.97
CA GLU A 211 -45.87 -15.41 38.57
C GLU A 211 -45.65 -15.42 40.09
N SER A 212 -45.41 -14.27 40.73
CA SER A 212 -45.13 -14.20 42.17
C SER A 212 -46.39 -14.42 43.03
N ASP A 213 -46.22 -14.89 44.27
CA ASP A 213 -47.32 -15.05 45.25
C ASP A 213 -47.73 -13.74 45.94
N SER A 214 -47.27 -12.58 45.44
CA SER A 214 -47.56 -11.28 46.05
C SER A 214 -49.02 -10.83 45.80
N GLU A 215 -49.53 -9.96 46.67
CA GLU A 215 -50.89 -9.42 46.54
C GLU A 215 -51.03 -8.55 45.28
N ASP A 216 -52.18 -8.60 44.60
CA ASP A 216 -52.37 -7.95 43.29
C ASP A 216 -52.06 -6.44 43.28
N TYR A 217 -52.34 -5.74 44.37
CA TYR A 217 -52.03 -4.30 44.45
C TYR A 217 -50.51 -4.03 44.55
N VAL A 218 -49.73 -4.97 45.10
CA VAL A 218 -48.26 -4.91 45.15
C VAL A 218 -47.67 -5.24 43.79
N LYS A 219 -48.23 -6.25 43.09
CA LYS A 219 -47.86 -6.58 41.71
C LYS A 219 -48.06 -5.40 40.78
N GLU A 220 -49.23 -4.79 40.81
CA GLU A 220 -49.57 -3.68 39.91
C GLU A 220 -48.70 -2.45 40.16
N GLY A 221 -48.37 -2.14 41.42
CA GLY A 221 -47.48 -1.04 41.79
C GLY A 221 -46.03 -1.22 41.30
N LEU A 222 -45.57 -2.45 41.10
CA LEU A 222 -44.25 -2.77 40.53
C LEU A 222 -44.30 -2.98 39.01
N ARG A 223 -45.41 -3.52 38.49
CA ARG A 223 -45.61 -3.82 37.07
C ARG A 223 -45.75 -2.55 36.24
N ALA A 224 -46.59 -1.61 36.66
CA ALA A 224 -46.87 -0.38 35.91
C ALA A 224 -45.59 0.42 35.54
N PRO A 225 -44.64 0.69 36.46
CA PRO A 225 -43.41 1.40 36.10
C PRO A 225 -42.48 0.58 35.18
N LEU A 226 -42.34 -0.73 35.42
CA LEU A 226 -41.50 -1.59 34.57
C LEU A 226 -42.08 -1.79 33.17
N GLN A 227 -43.42 -1.84 33.06
CA GLN A 227 -44.11 -1.90 31.77
C GLN A 227 -43.92 -0.61 30.98
N SER A 228 -44.04 0.56 31.63
CA SER A 228 -43.77 1.84 30.98
C SER A 228 -42.32 1.96 30.50
N GLU A 229 -41.35 1.44 31.27
CA GLU A 229 -39.94 1.38 30.86
C GLU A 229 -39.75 0.42 29.67
N LEU A 230 -40.37 -0.77 29.72
CA LEU A 230 -40.33 -1.75 28.63
C LEU A 230 -40.89 -1.18 27.33
N ASP A 231 -42.06 -0.53 27.38
CA ASP A 231 -42.71 0.05 26.20
C ASP A 231 -41.86 1.16 25.57
N THR A 232 -41.21 1.98 26.41
CA THR A 232 -40.29 3.02 25.95
C THR A 232 -39.06 2.42 25.25
N LYS A 233 -38.45 1.38 25.85
CA LYS A 233 -37.28 0.69 25.26
C LYS A 233 -37.63 -0.07 23.99
N LYS A 234 -38.78 -0.74 23.93
CA LYS A 234 -39.29 -1.39 22.71
C LYS A 234 -39.56 -0.39 21.59
N ALA A 235 -40.16 0.75 21.91
CA ALA A 235 -40.40 1.80 20.92
C ALA A 235 -39.08 2.39 20.39
N LYS A 236 -38.04 2.52 21.23
CA LYS A 236 -36.70 2.91 20.80
C LYS A 236 -36.07 1.82 19.93
N LEU A 237 -36.09 0.56 20.37
CA LEU A 237 -35.52 -0.58 19.65
C LEU A 237 -36.12 -0.73 18.24
N LEU A 238 -37.45 -0.66 18.10
CA LEU A 238 -38.13 -0.72 16.81
C LEU A 238 -37.66 0.37 15.84
N LYS A 239 -37.43 1.59 16.31
CA LYS A 239 -36.90 2.68 15.48
C LYS A 239 -35.46 2.41 15.03
N LEU A 240 -34.64 1.82 15.91
CA LEU A 240 -33.26 1.46 15.58
C LEU A 240 -33.21 0.30 14.59
N GLU A 241 -34.07 -0.70 14.73
CA GLU A 241 -34.23 -1.82 13.79
C GLU A 241 -34.67 -1.31 12.41
N GLU A 242 -35.63 -0.38 12.33
CA GLU A 242 -36.08 0.21 11.06
C GLU A 242 -34.95 0.99 10.37
N LEU A 243 -34.17 1.77 11.11
CA LEU A 243 -33.01 2.48 10.57
C LEU A 243 -31.90 1.53 10.12
N SER A 244 -31.60 0.49 10.92
CA SER A 244 -30.62 -0.53 10.56
C SER A 244 -31.02 -1.29 9.29
N GLY A 245 -32.29 -1.69 9.18
CA GLY A 245 -32.80 -2.37 7.99
C GLY A 245 -32.72 -1.49 6.73
N LYS A 246 -32.97 -0.18 6.87
CA LYS A 246 -32.81 0.78 5.76
C LYS A 246 -31.34 0.91 5.31
N ILE A 247 -30.39 0.88 6.23
CA ILE A 247 -28.95 0.90 5.93
C ILE A 247 -28.59 -0.36 5.13
N GLU A 248 -29.01 -1.55 5.59
CA GLU A 248 -28.77 -2.81 4.89
C GLU A 248 -29.36 -2.83 3.46
N GLU A 249 -30.57 -2.28 3.27
CA GLU A 249 -31.19 -2.15 1.95
C GLU A 249 -30.38 -1.23 1.03
N LEU A 250 -29.94 -0.06 1.54
CA LEU A 250 -29.13 0.89 0.78
C LEU A 250 -27.75 0.31 0.43
N ASP A 251 -27.10 -0.39 1.34
CA ASP A 251 -25.81 -1.05 1.09
C ASP A 251 -25.92 -2.10 -0.02
N ALA A 252 -26.98 -2.90 -0.01
CA ALA A 252 -27.23 -3.90 -1.05
C ALA A 252 -27.46 -3.24 -2.43
N GLU A 253 -28.27 -2.18 -2.50
CA GLU A 253 -28.49 -1.42 -3.74
C GLU A 253 -27.19 -0.78 -4.26
N ILE A 254 -26.38 -0.18 -3.37
CA ILE A 254 -25.09 0.43 -3.73
C ILE A 254 -24.13 -0.65 -4.27
N ALA A 255 -24.06 -1.82 -3.63
CA ALA A 255 -23.21 -2.92 -4.08
C ALA A 255 -23.61 -3.40 -5.49
N GLU A 256 -24.91 -3.52 -5.79
CA GLU A 256 -25.39 -3.89 -7.13
C GLU A 256 -24.99 -2.82 -8.17
N LEU A 257 -25.17 -1.53 -7.85
CA LEU A 257 -24.78 -0.42 -8.72
C LEU A 257 -23.27 -0.36 -8.96
N GLU A 258 -22.43 -0.64 -7.95
CA GLU A 258 -20.97 -0.69 -8.11
C GLU A 258 -20.52 -1.84 -9.03
N VAL A 259 -21.17 -3.00 -8.95
CA VAL A 259 -20.91 -4.11 -9.87
C VAL A 259 -21.27 -3.73 -11.31
N GLN A 260 -22.45 -3.12 -11.52
CA GLN A 260 -22.88 -2.64 -12.84
C GLN A 260 -21.91 -1.59 -13.40
N LEU A 261 -21.40 -0.69 -12.56
CA LEU A 261 -20.37 0.28 -12.94
C LEU A 261 -19.08 -0.39 -13.40
N LYS A 262 -18.60 -1.39 -12.65
CA LYS A 262 -17.38 -2.14 -12.99
C LYS A 262 -17.51 -2.89 -14.32
N ASP A 263 -18.67 -3.50 -14.56
CA ASP A 263 -18.96 -4.18 -15.83
C ASP A 263 -19.04 -3.19 -17.00
N ALA A 264 -19.58 -1.99 -16.76
CA ALA A 264 -19.59 -0.91 -17.74
C ALA A 264 -18.18 -0.39 -18.05
N GLU A 265 -17.29 -0.30 -17.05
CA GLU A 265 -15.89 0.11 -17.24
C GLU A 265 -15.07 -0.88 -18.05
N GLY A 266 -15.32 -2.18 -17.89
CA GLY A 266 -14.67 -3.23 -18.66
C GLY A 266 -15.16 -3.34 -20.10
N ASN A 267 -16.28 -2.69 -20.45
CA ASN A 267 -16.94 -2.82 -21.73
C ASN A 267 -16.90 -1.50 -22.54
N ASN A 268 -15.96 -1.43 -23.49
CA ASN A 268 -15.78 -0.25 -24.38
C ASN A 268 -17.00 0.11 -25.24
N ASN A 269 -18.06 -0.72 -25.25
CA ASN A 269 -19.27 -0.51 -26.04
C ASN A 269 -20.43 0.10 -25.24
N VAL A 270 -20.22 0.40 -23.94
CA VAL A 270 -21.20 1.09 -23.11
C VAL A 270 -21.12 2.59 -23.35
N GLU A 271 -22.28 3.22 -23.60
CA GLU A 271 -22.34 4.65 -23.87
C GLU A 271 -21.97 5.46 -22.61
N ALA A 272 -21.14 6.49 -22.79
CA ALA A 272 -20.61 7.28 -21.67
C ALA A 272 -21.71 7.89 -20.77
N TYR A 273 -22.86 8.25 -21.34
CA TYR A 273 -23.99 8.78 -20.56
C TYR A 273 -24.63 7.73 -19.64
N PHE A 274 -24.59 6.45 -20.01
CA PHE A 274 -25.11 5.36 -19.18
C PHE A 274 -24.19 5.18 -17.97
N LYS A 275 -22.88 5.21 -18.20
CA LYS A 275 -21.88 5.17 -17.13
C LYS A 275 -22.03 6.37 -16.18
N GLU A 276 -22.14 7.59 -16.71
CA GLU A 276 -22.36 8.80 -15.91
C GLU A 276 -23.67 8.73 -15.10
N GLY A 277 -24.73 8.17 -15.69
CA GLY A 277 -26.01 7.95 -15.01
C GLY A 277 -25.91 6.97 -13.84
N LEU A 278 -25.18 5.87 -14.01
CA LEU A 278 -24.90 4.92 -12.93
C LEU A 278 -24.03 5.54 -11.84
N GLU A 279 -22.99 6.31 -12.21
CA GLU A 279 -22.12 7.01 -11.25
C GLU A 279 -22.94 8.00 -10.40
N LYS A 280 -23.83 8.77 -11.04
CA LYS A 280 -24.71 9.72 -10.35
C LYS A 280 -25.69 9.02 -9.39
N THR A 281 -26.33 7.94 -9.83
CA THR A 281 -27.27 7.17 -9.01
C THR A 281 -26.57 6.55 -7.80
N THR A 282 -25.38 5.99 -8.02
CA THR A 282 -24.56 5.41 -6.94
C THR A 282 -24.16 6.47 -5.92
N ALA A 283 -23.77 7.67 -6.38
CA ALA A 283 -23.42 8.78 -5.50
C ALA A 283 -24.62 9.29 -4.67
N GLU A 284 -25.81 9.36 -5.27
CA GLU A 284 -27.04 9.74 -4.57
C GLU A 284 -27.40 8.74 -3.47
N LYS A 285 -27.32 7.43 -3.76
CA LYS A 285 -27.59 6.38 -2.79
C LYS A 285 -26.58 6.34 -1.64
N LYS A 286 -25.30 6.57 -1.92
CA LYS A 286 -24.27 6.73 -0.87
C LYS A 286 -24.55 7.91 0.06
N ALA A 287 -25.05 9.03 -0.46
CA ALA A 287 -25.44 10.16 0.38
C ALA A 287 -26.68 9.85 1.24
N GLU A 288 -27.60 9.02 0.74
CA GLU A 288 -28.73 8.54 1.54
C GLU A 288 -28.29 7.57 2.65
N LEU A 289 -27.32 6.69 2.36
CA LEU A 289 -26.70 5.79 3.33
C LEU A 289 -26.02 6.57 4.46
N GLU A 290 -25.14 7.53 4.13
CA GLU A 290 -24.43 8.36 5.12
C GLU A 290 -25.42 9.09 6.05
N LYS A 291 -26.54 9.56 5.50
CA LYS A 291 -27.60 10.18 6.29
C LYS A 291 -28.29 9.17 7.22
N ALA A 292 -28.59 7.96 6.73
CA ALA A 292 -29.23 6.92 7.52
C ALA A 292 -28.32 6.44 8.67
N GLU A 293 -27.02 6.26 8.42
CA GLU A 293 -26.01 5.94 9.44
C GLU A 293 -25.90 7.05 10.50
N ALA A 294 -25.91 8.32 10.09
CA ALA A 294 -25.89 9.45 11.01
C ALA A 294 -27.17 9.52 11.87
N ASP A 295 -28.34 9.27 11.26
CA ASP A 295 -29.62 9.19 11.96
C ASP A 295 -29.64 8.02 12.95
N LEU A 296 -29.09 6.85 12.58
CA LEU A 296 -28.93 5.70 13.47
C LEU A 296 -28.04 6.04 14.65
N LYS A 297 -26.84 6.58 14.40
CA LYS A 297 -25.88 6.97 15.45
C LYS A 297 -26.52 7.95 16.44
N LYS A 298 -27.26 8.93 15.93
CA LYS A 298 -27.99 9.89 16.76
C LYS A 298 -29.12 9.24 17.55
N ALA A 299 -29.91 8.35 16.94
CA ALA A 299 -31.03 7.68 17.59
C ALA A 299 -30.55 6.73 18.70
N VAL A 300 -29.42 6.08 18.50
CA VAL A 300 -28.78 5.22 19.51
C VAL A 300 -28.37 6.05 20.74
N ASP A 301 -27.79 7.23 20.54
CA ASP A 301 -27.36 8.15 21.61
C ASP A 301 -28.49 9.00 22.21
N GLU A 302 -29.70 8.94 21.65
CA GLU A 302 -30.83 9.74 22.12
C GLU A 302 -31.28 9.28 23.53
N PRO A 303 -31.38 10.18 24.52
CA PRO A 303 -31.81 9.81 25.86
C PRO A 303 -33.23 9.27 25.84
N GLU A 304 -33.48 8.27 26.66
CA GLU A 304 -34.81 7.66 26.83
C GLU A 304 -35.73 8.66 27.54
N THR A 305 -36.38 9.50 26.76
CA THR A 305 -37.44 10.36 27.27
C THR A 305 -38.72 9.53 27.37
N PRO A 306 -39.42 9.52 28.52
CA PRO A 306 -40.72 8.88 28.61
C PRO A 306 -41.64 9.52 27.57
N ALA A 307 -42.35 8.70 26.80
CA ALA A 307 -43.38 9.21 25.91
C ALA A 307 -44.37 10.08 26.74
N PRO A 308 -44.72 11.31 26.29
CA PRO A 308 -45.78 12.06 26.95
C PRO A 308 -47.05 11.20 26.92
N ALA A 309 -47.63 10.99 28.10
CA ALA A 309 -48.82 10.17 28.27
C ALA A 309 -49.89 10.56 27.24
N PRO A 310 -50.59 9.58 26.61
CA PRO A 310 -51.62 9.87 25.64
C PRO A 310 -52.65 10.83 26.24
N GLN A 311 -52.87 11.97 25.60
CA GLN A 311 -53.88 12.92 26.02
C GLN A 311 -55.24 12.20 26.06
N PRO A 312 -56.05 12.38 27.13
CA PRO A 312 -57.38 11.80 27.20
C PRO A 312 -58.20 12.23 25.99
N ALA A 313 -58.84 11.27 25.33
CA ALA A 313 -59.73 11.52 24.20
C ALA A 313 -60.79 12.58 24.58
N PRO A 314 -61.06 13.59 23.72
CA PRO A 314 -62.06 14.59 24.01
C PRO A 314 -63.44 13.95 24.17
N ALA A 315 -64.11 14.27 25.28
CA ALA A 315 -65.46 13.82 25.55
C ALA A 315 -66.44 14.32 24.47
N PRO A 316 -67.45 13.52 24.07
CA PRO A 316 -68.37 13.90 23.01
C PRO A 316 -69.22 15.12 23.40
N GLU A 317 -69.18 16.17 22.58
CA GLU A 317 -69.99 17.38 22.75
C GLU A 317 -71.50 17.08 22.62
N LYS A 318 -72.28 17.61 23.57
CA LYS A 318 -73.75 17.68 23.48
C LYS A 318 -74.20 18.73 22.44
N PRO A 319 -75.40 18.60 21.84
CA PRO A 319 -75.81 19.42 20.71
C PRO A 319 -76.17 20.87 21.11
N ALA A 320 -75.82 21.79 20.21
CA ALA A 320 -75.98 23.25 20.31
C ALA A 320 -77.44 23.73 20.38
N PRO A 321 -77.71 24.86 21.09
CA PRO A 321 -78.90 25.66 20.85
C PRO A 321 -78.64 26.82 19.85
N ALA A 322 -79.73 27.19 19.19
CA ALA A 322 -79.87 28.01 17.98
C ALA A 322 -79.59 29.53 18.19
N PRO A 323 -79.50 30.33 17.09
CA PRO A 323 -78.84 31.63 17.07
C PRO A 323 -79.80 32.82 17.21
N GLU A 324 -79.32 33.93 17.79
CA GLU A 324 -79.88 35.27 17.58
C GLU A 324 -78.78 36.29 17.20
N LYS A 325 -79.16 37.21 16.33
CA LYS A 325 -78.42 38.33 15.69
C LYS A 325 -79.25 39.61 15.98
N PRO A 326 -78.84 40.84 15.57
CA PRO A 326 -77.50 41.38 15.29
C PRO A 326 -77.29 42.85 15.75
N ALA A 327 -76.06 43.33 15.49
CA ALA A 327 -75.68 44.70 15.07
C ALA A 327 -75.33 45.74 16.15
N GLU A 328 -74.13 46.32 16.04
CA GLU A 328 -73.95 47.67 15.46
C GLU A 328 -72.47 47.95 15.11
N LYS A 329 -72.29 48.72 14.02
CA LYS A 329 -71.04 49.34 13.55
C LYS A 329 -71.38 50.83 13.39
N PRO A 330 -70.46 51.77 13.70
CA PRO A 330 -69.83 52.50 12.60
C PRO A 330 -68.34 52.82 12.81
N ALA A 331 -67.62 52.98 11.69
CA ALA A 331 -66.26 53.52 11.52
C ALA A 331 -66.33 55.09 11.48
N PRO A 332 -65.27 55.93 11.23
CA PRO A 332 -63.97 55.67 10.59
C PRO A 332 -62.73 56.44 11.15
N ALA A 333 -61.58 56.25 10.48
CA ALA A 333 -60.23 56.74 10.78
C ALA A 333 -59.97 58.23 10.45
N PRO A 334 -58.80 58.76 10.89
CA PRO A 334 -57.93 59.48 9.95
C PRO A 334 -56.44 59.06 10.06
N ALA A 335 -55.75 59.06 8.92
CA ALA A 335 -54.29 59.07 8.76
C ALA A 335 -53.78 60.54 8.75
N PRO A 336 -52.51 60.88 8.41
CA PRO A 336 -51.20 60.21 8.44
C PRO A 336 -50.13 61.04 9.20
N GLU A 337 -48.91 60.54 9.44
CA GLU A 337 -47.70 61.42 9.48
C GLU A 337 -46.37 60.66 9.29
N LYS A 338 -45.56 61.18 8.37
CA LYS A 338 -44.11 60.99 8.10
C LYS A 338 -43.41 62.29 8.59
N PRO A 339 -42.08 62.55 8.48
CA PRO A 339 -40.89 61.73 8.18
C PRO A 339 -39.63 62.09 9.04
N ALA A 340 -38.50 61.38 8.84
CA ALA A 340 -37.11 61.93 8.85
C ALA A 340 -36.14 60.79 8.43
N GLU A 341 -35.65 60.70 7.20
CA GLU A 341 -34.43 61.32 6.61
C GLU A 341 -33.06 60.89 7.19
N LYS A 342 -32.38 60.00 6.44
CA LYS A 342 -30.94 59.90 6.03
C LYS A 342 -29.82 59.86 7.12
N PRO A 343 -28.58 59.41 6.80
CA PRO A 343 -27.96 59.26 5.47
C PRO A 343 -27.31 57.92 5.12
N ALA A 344 -27.28 57.65 3.82
CA ALA A 344 -26.46 56.63 3.18
C ALA A 344 -24.97 57.03 3.16
N PRO A 345 -24.04 56.06 3.23
CA PRO A 345 -22.77 56.12 2.55
C PRO A 345 -22.75 55.33 1.24
N ALA A 346 -21.87 55.80 0.38
CA ALA A 346 -21.70 55.59 -1.06
C ALA A 346 -21.06 54.22 -1.43
N PRO A 347 -20.98 53.89 -2.74
CA PRO A 347 -20.75 52.54 -3.24
C PRO A 347 -19.26 52.22 -3.37
N GLU A 348 -18.86 51.00 -2.99
CA GLU A 348 -17.54 50.49 -3.35
C GLU A 348 -17.54 49.91 -4.77
N LYS A 349 -16.54 50.35 -5.53
CA LYS A 349 -16.26 50.01 -6.92
C LYS A 349 -15.83 48.55 -7.07
N PRO A 350 -15.93 47.98 -8.30
CA PRO A 350 -15.57 46.60 -8.59
C PRO A 350 -14.05 46.42 -8.48
N ALA A 351 -13.62 45.43 -7.69
CA ALA A 351 -12.22 45.00 -7.69
C ALA A 351 -11.87 44.32 -9.01
N GLU A 352 -10.71 44.70 -9.53
CA GLU A 352 -10.19 44.39 -10.84
C GLU A 352 -9.85 42.91 -11.03
N LYS A 353 -10.08 42.47 -12.26
CA LYS A 353 -9.72 41.20 -12.87
C LYS A 353 -8.22 40.87 -12.63
N PRO A 354 -7.87 39.66 -12.12
CA PRO A 354 -6.49 39.21 -12.15
C PRO A 354 -6.00 39.04 -13.59
N ALA A 355 -4.84 39.63 -13.89
CA ALA A 355 -4.18 39.53 -15.18
C ALA A 355 -3.79 38.07 -15.52
N PRO A 356 -3.82 37.67 -16.80
CA PRO A 356 -3.45 36.32 -17.22
C PRO A 356 -1.97 36.01 -16.94
N ALA A 357 -1.73 34.78 -16.50
CA ALA A 357 -0.40 34.24 -16.25
C ALA A 357 0.53 34.38 -17.48
N PRO A 358 1.83 34.64 -17.28
CA PRO A 358 2.79 34.81 -18.36
C PRO A 358 2.93 33.52 -19.19
N ALA A 359 2.81 33.68 -20.51
CA ALA A 359 2.96 32.62 -21.50
C ALA A 359 4.34 31.92 -21.38
N PRO A 360 4.40 30.60 -21.56
CA PRO A 360 5.67 29.88 -21.60
C PRO A 360 6.53 30.38 -22.77
N LYS A 361 7.77 30.78 -22.47
CA LYS A 361 8.80 31.08 -23.48
C LYS A 361 8.95 29.88 -24.44
N PRO A 362 9.07 30.12 -25.76
CA PRO A 362 9.28 29.06 -26.73
C PRO A 362 10.58 28.32 -26.42
N ARG A 363 10.44 27.01 -26.23
CA ARG A 363 11.54 26.06 -26.20
C ARG A 363 12.28 26.18 -27.53
N ALA A 364 13.59 26.36 -27.45
CA ALA A 364 14.48 26.33 -28.61
C ALA A 364 14.16 25.09 -29.46
N THR A 365 13.93 25.35 -30.75
CA THR A 365 13.82 24.34 -31.79
C THR A 365 15.05 23.45 -31.76
N SER A 366 14.83 22.15 -31.51
CA SER A 366 15.79 21.13 -31.89
C SER A 366 16.10 21.28 -33.40
N PRO A 367 17.37 21.13 -33.84
CA PRO A 367 17.70 21.11 -35.25
C PRO A 367 17.05 19.90 -35.94
N ALA A 368 16.74 20.08 -37.22
CA ALA A 368 16.00 19.19 -38.10
C ALA A 368 16.44 17.71 -38.06
N PRO A 369 15.52 16.75 -38.29
CA PRO A 369 15.91 15.38 -38.60
C PRO A 369 16.68 15.34 -39.93
N ALA A 370 17.81 14.63 -39.93
CA ALA A 370 18.61 14.36 -41.11
C ALA A 370 17.78 13.66 -42.21
N PRO A 371 18.05 13.93 -43.50
CA PRO A 371 17.36 13.26 -44.60
C PRO A 371 17.62 11.75 -44.56
N LYS A 372 16.53 11.00 -44.75
CA LYS A 372 16.52 9.55 -44.95
C LYS A 372 17.38 9.19 -46.16
N PRO A 373 18.27 8.18 -46.09
CA PRO A 373 18.96 7.68 -47.28
C PRO A 373 17.94 7.16 -48.29
N GLU A 374 18.03 7.63 -49.53
CA GLU A 374 17.40 7.02 -50.69
C GLU A 374 17.79 5.53 -50.75
N GLN A 375 16.79 4.65 -50.75
CA GLN A 375 16.98 3.30 -51.28
C GLN A 375 17.25 3.43 -52.79
N PRO A 376 18.32 2.81 -53.32
CA PRO A 376 18.46 2.69 -54.76
C PRO A 376 17.33 1.84 -55.32
N ALA A 377 16.71 2.32 -56.40
CA ALA A 377 15.74 1.57 -57.20
C ALA A 377 16.34 0.23 -57.67
N PRO A 378 15.52 -0.83 -57.81
CA PRO A 378 15.99 -2.08 -58.41
C PRO A 378 16.24 -1.86 -59.90
N GLY A 379 17.51 -1.87 -60.28
CA GLY A 379 17.93 -1.98 -61.66
C GLY A 379 17.91 -3.44 -62.11
N THR A 380 17.05 -3.71 -63.09
CA THR A 380 17.07 -4.78 -64.12
C THR A 380 17.18 -6.23 -63.71
#